data_AF-A0A7Y6I1N4-F1
#
_entry.id   AF-A0A7Y6I1N4-F1
#
_cell.length_a   1.000
_cell.length_b   1.000
_cell.length_c   1.000
_cell.angle_alpha   90.00
_cell.angle_beta   90.00
_cell.angle_gamma   90.00
#
_symmetry.space_group_name_H-M   'P 1'
#
loop_
_entity.id
_entity.type
_entity.pdbx_description
1 polymer ?
#
loop_
_entity_poly.entity_id
_entity_poly.type
_entity_poly.pdbx_seq_one_letter_code
_entity_poly.pdbx_strand_id
1 'polypeptide(L)' 'MALAIPIIAPGHACALALASPQPEGDRTVATIGLAYDHRLNNGRDAVLFLQALKEALESPEQL' A
#
# COMPACT_ATOMS: atom_id res chain seq x y z
N MET A 1 -12.12 -5.73 8.66
CA MET A 1 -11.04 -5.14 7.86
C MET A 1 -10.17 -4.28 8.76
N ALA A 2 -8.85 -4.50 8.80
CA ALA A 2 -7.93 -3.75 9.66
C ALA A 2 -7.04 -2.83 8.82
N LEU A 3 -7.00 -1.55 9.17
CA LEU A 3 -6.08 -0.57 8.59
C LEU A 3 -4.92 -0.37 9.58
N ALA A 4 -3.69 -0.50 9.11
CA ALA A 4 -2.49 -0.19 9.86
C ALA A 4 -1.71 0.91 9.13
N ILE A 5 -1.31 1.96 9.85
CA ILE A 5 -0.38 2.98 9.34
C ILE A 5 0.97 2.71 10.01
N PRO A 6 1.98 2.23 9.26
CA PRO A 6 3.26 1.85 9.84
C PRO A 6 4.07 3.07 10.26
N ILE A 7 5.01 2.87 11.18
CA ILE A 7 6.05 3.86 11.49
C ILE A 7 7.19 3.67 10.50
N ILE A 8 7.70 4.77 9.96
CA ILE A 8 8.84 4.76 9.03
C ILE A 8 10.12 4.46 9.82
N ALA A 9 10.83 3.39 9.45
CA ALA A 9 12.10 3.04 10.08
C ALA A 9 13.19 4.09 9.74
N PRO A 10 14.16 4.33 10.63
CA PRO A 10 15.27 5.24 10.35
C PRO A 10 15.97 4.90 9.02
N GLY A 11 16.33 5.93 8.26
CA GLY A 11 16.97 5.79 6.95
C GLY A 11 16.03 5.43 5.78
N HIS A 12 14.73 5.24 6.03
CA HIS A 12 13.74 4.95 4.99
C HIS A 12 12.86 6.18 4.73
N ALA A 13 12.42 6.36 3.49
CA ALA A 13 11.53 7.47 3.10
C ALA A 13 10.04 7.13 3.29
N CYS A 14 9.70 5.85 3.36
CA CYS A 14 8.34 5.36 3.54
C CYS A 14 8.33 3.96 4.16
N ALA A 15 7.16 3.53 4.62
CA ALA A 15 6.88 2.19 5.08
C ALA A 15 5.47 1.77 4.65
N LEU A 16 5.30 0.48 4.33
CA LEU A 16 4.03 -0.10 3.87
C LEU A 16 3.61 -1.25 4.77
N ALA A 17 2.32 -1.32 5.08
CA ALA A 17 1.68 -2.43 5.79
C ALA A 17 0.62 -3.07 4.88
N LEU A 18 0.66 -4.39 4.76
CA LEU A 18 -0.35 -5.19 4.07
C LEU A 18 -1.13 -5.99 5.11
N ALA A 19 -2.43 -5.77 5.19
CA ALA A 19 -3.32 -6.57 6.02
C ALA A 19 -3.60 -7.93 5.36
N SER A 20 -3.94 -8.93 6.17
CA SER A 20 -4.37 -10.23 5.66
C SER A 20 -5.57 -10.06 4.72
N PRO A 21 -5.57 -10.74 3.55
CA PRO A 21 -6.73 -10.76 2.67
C PRO A 21 -7.96 -11.29 3.40
N GLN A 22 -9.12 -10.71 3.11
CA GLN A 22 -10.41 -11.08 3.68
C GLN A 22 -11.44 -11.20 2.56
N PRO A 23 -12.42 -12.11 2.67
CA PRO A 23 -13.53 -12.17 1.73
C PRO A 23 -14.46 -10.96 1.92
N GLU A 24 -14.95 -10.42 0.80
CA GLU A 24 -15.96 -9.36 0.75
C GLU A 24 -16.95 -9.70 -0.37
N GLY A 25 -18.01 -10.47 -0.05
CA GLY A 25 -18.87 -11.08 -1.07
C GLY A 25 -18.08 -12.08 -1.92
N ASP A 26 -18.18 -11.94 -3.25
CA ASP A 26 -17.48 -12.81 -4.21
C ASP A 26 -16.03 -12.40 -4.49
N ARG A 27 -15.51 -11.35 -3.84
CA ARG A 27 -14.13 -10.89 -4.02
C ARG A 27 -13.28 -11.10 -2.77
N THR A 28 -11.97 -11.23 -2.97
CA THR A 28 -10.98 -11.19 -1.89
C THR A 28 -10.32 -9.81 -1.88
N VAL A 29 -10.28 -9.17 -0.72
CA VAL A 29 -9.72 -7.82 -0.55
C VAL A 29 -8.66 -7.78 0.54
N ALA A 30 -7.65 -6.96 0.34
CA ALA A 30 -6.66 -6.63 1.37
C ALA A 30 -6.57 -5.11 1.53
N THR A 31 -6.28 -4.66 2.75
CA THR A 31 -6.01 -3.24 3.02
C THR A 31 -4.50 -3.00 2.98
N ILE A 32 -4.09 -1.93 2.30
CA ILE A 32 -2.70 -1.47 2.26
C ILE A 32 -2.64 -0.10 2.92
N GLY A 33 -1.75 0.04 3.91
CA GLY A 33 -1.42 1.32 4.53
C GLY A 33 -0.03 1.77 4.14
N LEU A 34 0.13 3.05 3.77
CA LEU A 34 1.40 3.67 3.42
C LEU A 34 1.65 4.87 4.33
N ALA A 35 2.80 4.89 4.98
CA ALA A 35 3.35 6.07 5.65
C ALA A 35 4.56 6.56 4.84
N TYR A 36 4.66 7.87 4.65
CA TYR A 36 5.77 8.49 3.91
C TYR A 36 6.17 9.82 4.55
N ASP A 37 7.45 10.18 4.41
CA ASP A 37 7.94 11.50 4.80
C ASP A 37 7.46 12.54 3.79
N HIS A 38 6.51 13.39 4.20
CA HIS A 38 5.92 14.42 3.35
C HIS A 38 6.90 15.50 2.90
N ARG A 39 8.09 15.58 3.52
CA ARG A 39 9.18 16.48 3.11
C ARG A 39 9.93 15.93 1.90
N LEU A 40 9.86 14.62 1.66
CA LEU A 40 10.54 13.92 0.58
C LEU A 40 9.58 13.51 -0.55
N ASN A 41 8.39 13.03 -0.17
CA ASN A 41 7.37 12.54 -1.10
C ASN A 41 6.06 13.33 -0.89
N ASN A 42 5.32 13.61 -1.97
CA ASN A 42 4.02 14.25 -1.86
C ASN A 42 2.87 13.22 -1.95
N GLY A 43 1.65 13.67 -1.67
CA GLY A 43 0.46 12.80 -1.72
C GLY A 43 0.13 12.25 -3.11
N ARG A 44 0.48 12.95 -4.19
CA ARG A 44 0.27 12.47 -5.56
C ARG A 44 1.16 11.26 -5.84
N ASP A 45 2.44 11.34 -5.48
CA ASP A 45 3.38 10.25 -5.71
C ASP A 45 3.03 9.03 -4.85
N ALA A 46 2.56 9.25 -3.62
CA ALA A 46 2.02 8.19 -2.77
C ALA A 46 0.82 7.46 -3.41
N VAL A 47 -0.12 8.20 -4.01
CA VAL A 47 -1.28 7.62 -4.70
C VAL A 47 -0.86 6.86 -5.95
N LEU A 48 0.02 7.43 -6.78
CA LEU A 48 0.53 6.77 -7.98
C LEU A 48 1.25 5.46 -7.64
N PHE A 49 2.05 5.46 -6.58
CA PHE A 49 2.70 4.24 -6.08
C PHE A 49 1.67 3.18 -5.66
N LEU A 50 0.64 3.55 -4.89
CA LEU A 50 -0.40 2.61 -4.45
C LEU A 50 -1.24 2.07 -5.63
N GLN A 51 -1.46 2.87 -6.66
CA GLN A 51 -2.14 2.42 -7.89
C GLN A 51 -1.30 1.40 -8.65
N ALA A 52 -0.02 1.71 -8.90
CA ALA A 52 0.90 0.78 -9.56
C ALA A 52 1.06 -0.53 -8.77
N LEU A 53 1.13 -0.45 -7.43
CA LEU A 53 1.18 -1.64 -6.58
C LEU A 53 -0.12 -2.44 -6.65
N LYS A 54 -1.28 -1.79 -6.66
CA LYS A 54 -2.57 -2.47 -6.83
C LYS A 54 -2.62 -3.23 -8.15
N GLU A 55 -2.26 -2.59 -9.25
CA GLU A 55 -2.22 -3.22 -10.58
C GLU A 55 -1.28 -4.43 -10.60
N ALA A 56 -0.07 -4.28 -10.05
CA ALA A 56 0.91 -5.36 -9.93
C ALA A 56 0.40 -6.56 -9.10
N LEU A 57 -0.39 -6.31 -8.04
CA LEU A 57 -0.96 -7.38 -7.21
C LEU A 57 -2.19 -8.05 -7.83
N GLU A 58 -3.00 -7.30 -8.58
CA GLU A 58 -4.21 -7.81 -9.24
C GLU A 58 -3.91 -8.48 -10.59
N SER A 59 -2.75 -8.23 -11.18
CA SER A 59 -2.30 -8.83 -12.45
C SER A 59 -0.81 -9.18 -12.41
N PRO A 60 -0.40 -10.11 -11.52
CA PRO A 60 1.01 -10.43 -11.27
C PRO A 60 1.74 -11.03 -12.50
N GLU A 61 1.01 -11.57 -13.46
CA GLU A 61 1.54 -12.05 -14.74
C GLU A 61 2.07 -10.95 -15.67
N GLN A 62 1.82 -9.68 -15.35
CA GLN A 62 2.24 -8.52 -16.15
C GLN A 62 3.52 -7.84 -15.62
N LEU A 63 4.13 -8.41 -14.57
CA LEU A 63 5.35 -7.90 -13.92
C LEU A 63 6.66 -8.40 -14.58
#